data_AF-A0A7S1QID6-F1
#
_entry.id   AF-A0A7S1QID6-F1
#
_cell.length_a   1.000
_cell.length_b   1.000
_cell.length_c   1.000
_cell.angle_alpha   90.00
_cell.angle_beta   90.00
_cell.angle_gamma   90.00
#
_symmetry.space_group_name_H-M   'P 1'
#
loop_
_entity.id
_entity.type
_entity.pdbx_description
1 polymer ?
#
loop_
_entity_poly.entity_id
_entity_poly.type
_entity_poly.pdbx_seq_one_letter_code
_entity_poly.pdbx_strand_id
1 'polypeptide(L)'
;MAKFSILNALLMASSVAVGSAQAPEPCDPDGQCAATSAPGQSAIQRTRERLVAVHAVGEEDAQPSAAAGDATADPIHFLQFDGKTKTPVPRRDVDGFVRELVLRFPLGGQVSGGVSLAEDGGKVYLPFEVMLEADYSRDTPTTGHSDYGLWKGMAMRNTIPSMLSDRIAFGFAEKTHTLYSNIPTENYPSYTKQKARADQADAGYQKTLAENPTMRGMRTFMMNAFMSTGFMMQIQNTGLADTRSLSAIRDFVSSSNGSLTGKERGHIAKAASQLPRRAKLASEKPLRSAPACMHIENSSEIKFVDGGAYITLGVKHVVYRGRLLFSPNSEYDLASGYGVFYHNKAANSVDFYFGGSHMQTLVAVKDGWEANLWVGNADGASWPKAIESRPPSTVAGPEAQGAYAQLQQIPIDYSFLYKDPADVGCPDSRLQEIEADSAAILRTMAKRDMTTITHMTDMVPCLLGFYRPDDEGLNTGYGIMEAIGFLHFVMEIPAHKVWNFLGPHVEWNWVHGVEVNKPN
;
A
#
# COMPACT_ATOMS: atom_id res chain seq x y z
N MET A 1 -35.10 8.64 4.85
CA MET A 1 -33.88 7.81 4.97
C MET A 1 -34.27 6.38 4.62
N ALA A 2 -34.09 5.97 3.36
CA ALA A 2 -34.38 4.60 2.93
C ALA A 2 -33.11 3.75 3.09
N LYS A 3 -33.17 2.74 3.96
CA LYS A 3 -32.14 1.69 4.06
C LYS A 3 -32.27 0.78 2.84
N PHE A 4 -31.65 1.16 1.72
CA PHE A 4 -31.39 0.22 0.63
C PHE A 4 -30.24 -0.68 1.09
N SER A 5 -30.56 -1.92 1.48
CA SER A 5 -29.54 -2.86 1.93
C SER A 5 -28.73 -3.36 0.72
N ILE A 6 -27.40 -3.35 0.84
CA ILE A 6 -26.42 -3.89 -0.12
C ILE A 6 -26.77 -5.32 -0.55
N LEU A 7 -27.48 -6.07 0.31
CA LEU A 7 -27.99 -7.41 0.05
C LEU A 7 -28.90 -7.50 -1.19
N ASN A 8 -29.73 -6.48 -1.45
CA ASN A 8 -30.64 -6.48 -2.61
C ASN A 8 -29.90 -6.24 -3.93
N ALA A 9 -28.81 -5.48 -3.92
CA ALA A 9 -27.97 -5.28 -5.10
C ALA A 9 -27.09 -6.51 -5.41
N LEU A 10 -26.63 -7.24 -4.37
CA LEU A 10 -25.96 -8.54 -4.48
C LEU A 10 -26.88 -9.61 -5.10
N LEU A 11 -28.16 -9.63 -4.72
CA LEU A 11 -29.18 -10.48 -5.35
C LEU A 11 -29.41 -10.11 -6.82
N MET A 12 -29.37 -8.82 -7.18
CA MET A 12 -29.52 -8.41 -8.58
C MET A 12 -28.30 -8.75 -9.44
N ALA A 13 -27.07 -8.58 -8.93
CA ALA A 13 -25.85 -8.99 -9.65
C ALA A 13 -25.81 -10.51 -9.91
N SER A 14 -26.39 -11.30 -9.00
CA SER A 14 -26.56 -12.75 -9.15
C SER A 14 -27.60 -13.11 -10.22
N SER A 15 -28.63 -12.28 -10.43
CA SER A 15 -29.71 -12.52 -11.40
C SER A 15 -29.38 -12.14 -12.84
N VAL A 16 -28.32 -11.35 -13.08
CA VAL A 16 -27.86 -11.00 -14.44
C VAL A 16 -26.85 -12.02 -15.00
N ALA A 17 -26.30 -12.90 -14.14
CA ALA A 17 -25.30 -13.90 -14.53
C ALA A 17 -25.89 -15.31 -14.84
N VAL A 18 -27.22 -15.50 -14.81
CA VAL A 18 -27.85 -16.79 -15.14
C VAL A 18 -28.87 -16.60 -16.26
N GLY A 19 -28.35 -16.30 -17.44
CA GLY A 19 -29.04 -16.41 -18.72
C GLY A 19 -28.41 -17.49 -19.59
N SER A 20 -28.08 -18.65 -19.04
CA SER A 20 -27.65 -19.81 -19.83
C SER A 20 -28.87 -20.59 -20.30
N ALA A 21 -29.12 -20.59 -21.60
CA ALA A 21 -29.99 -21.58 -22.23
C ALA A 21 -29.51 -22.98 -21.84
N GLN A 22 -30.35 -23.76 -21.15
CA GLN A 22 -30.10 -25.17 -20.90
C GLN A 22 -30.16 -25.90 -22.24
N ALA A 23 -29.00 -26.35 -22.73
CA ALA A 23 -28.97 -27.41 -23.73
C ALA A 23 -29.53 -28.69 -23.07
N PRO A 24 -30.41 -29.45 -23.76
CA PRO A 24 -30.92 -30.69 -23.22
C PRO A 24 -29.79 -31.71 -23.07
N GLU A 25 -29.74 -32.40 -21.93
CA GLU A 25 -28.81 -33.51 -21.70
C GLU A 25 -29.10 -34.64 -22.70
N PRO A 26 -28.06 -35.24 -23.32
CA PRO A 26 -28.26 -36.40 -24.17
C PRO A 26 -28.53 -37.62 -23.29
N CYS A 27 -29.78 -38.06 -23.23
CA CYS A 27 -30.08 -39.43 -22.81
C CYS A 27 -29.82 -40.37 -24.00
N ASP A 28 -29.32 -41.58 -23.71
CA ASP A 28 -29.11 -42.65 -24.68
C ASP A 28 -30.46 -43.01 -25.37
N PRO A 29 -30.48 -43.44 -26.66
CA PRO A 29 -31.67 -43.91 -27.36
C PRO A 29 -32.54 -44.94 -26.61
N ASP A 30 -32.03 -45.62 -25.58
CA ASP A 30 -32.80 -46.55 -24.74
C ASP A 30 -33.43 -45.92 -23.47
N GLY A 31 -33.37 -44.60 -23.29
CA GLY A 31 -34.20 -43.87 -22.32
C GLY A 31 -33.84 -44.03 -20.85
N GLN A 32 -32.61 -44.40 -20.52
CA GLN A 32 -32.12 -44.45 -19.13
C GLN A 32 -31.25 -43.23 -18.81
N CYS A 33 -31.79 -42.27 -18.07
CA CYS A 33 -31.01 -41.19 -17.48
C CYS A 33 -30.61 -41.61 -16.04
N ALA A 34 -29.31 -41.73 -15.76
CA ALA A 34 -28.79 -42.38 -14.55
C ALA A 34 -29.03 -41.57 -13.26
N ALA A 35 -29.51 -42.26 -12.22
CA ALA A 35 -29.74 -41.70 -10.89
C ALA A 35 -28.44 -41.52 -10.09
N THR A 36 -28.43 -40.47 -9.27
CA THR A 36 -27.32 -39.93 -8.48
C THR A 36 -26.92 -40.81 -7.28
N SER A 37 -25.60 -40.96 -7.06
CA SER A 37 -25.02 -41.42 -5.79
C SER A 37 -24.46 -40.25 -4.98
N ALA A 38 -24.74 -40.25 -3.67
CA ALA A 38 -24.43 -39.21 -2.68
C ALA A 38 -22.92 -39.12 -2.29
N PRO A 39 -22.47 -38.13 -1.49
CA PRO A 39 -21.33 -37.28 -1.82
C PRO A 39 -19.99 -37.75 -1.23
N GLY A 40 -18.98 -37.83 -2.09
CA GLY A 40 -17.58 -37.94 -1.70
C GLY A 40 -17.03 -36.60 -1.22
N GLN A 41 -16.27 -36.64 -0.14
CA GLN A 41 -15.57 -35.51 0.48
C GLN A 41 -14.86 -34.63 -0.57
N SER A 42 -15.14 -33.32 -0.49
CA SER A 42 -14.59 -32.32 -1.42
C SER A 42 -13.07 -32.34 -1.42
N ALA A 43 -12.46 -32.09 -2.59
CA ALA A 43 -11.01 -31.98 -2.76
C ALA A 43 -10.38 -30.95 -1.78
N ILE A 44 -11.17 -29.95 -1.34
CA ILE A 44 -10.79 -28.93 -0.36
C ILE A 44 -10.49 -29.53 1.02
N GLN A 45 -11.19 -30.60 1.42
CA GLN A 45 -11.02 -31.24 2.72
C GLN A 45 -9.75 -32.10 2.77
N ARG A 46 -9.36 -32.71 1.64
CA ARG A 46 -8.10 -33.48 1.49
C ARG A 46 -6.85 -32.61 1.44
N THR A 47 -6.97 -31.37 0.94
CA THR A 47 -5.86 -30.39 0.96
C THR A 47 -5.57 -29.88 2.37
N ARG A 48 -6.61 -29.79 3.24
CA ARG A 48 -6.50 -29.26 4.60
C ARG A 48 -5.77 -30.21 5.56
N GLU A 49 -5.92 -31.53 5.38
CA GLU A 49 -5.28 -32.54 6.25
C GLU A 49 -3.81 -32.82 5.89
N ARG A 50 -3.39 -32.58 4.64
CA ARG A 50 -1.99 -32.74 4.22
C ARG A 50 -1.06 -31.59 4.64
N LEU A 51 -1.59 -30.41 4.96
CA LEU A 51 -0.82 -29.23 5.35
C LEU A 51 -0.43 -29.18 6.83
N VAL A 52 -0.95 -30.10 7.66
CA VAL A 52 -0.72 -30.13 9.12
C VAL A 52 0.51 -30.96 9.52
N ALA A 53 1.09 -31.78 8.61
CA ALA A 53 2.14 -32.75 8.98
C ALA A 53 3.59 -32.33 8.63
N VAL A 54 3.82 -31.14 8.07
CA VAL A 54 5.18 -30.68 7.72
C VAL A 54 5.31 -29.24 8.19
N HIS A 55 5.91 -29.02 9.36
CA HIS A 55 6.79 -27.88 9.72
C HIS A 55 6.96 -27.82 11.24
N ALA A 56 8.02 -28.49 11.70
CA ALA A 56 8.61 -28.29 13.02
C ALA A 56 10.14 -28.30 12.84
N VAL A 57 10.71 -27.32 12.13
CA VAL A 57 12.15 -27.03 12.17
C VAL A 57 12.37 -25.56 11.78
N GLY A 58 12.93 -24.77 12.71
CA GLY A 58 13.76 -23.60 12.37
C GLY A 58 13.19 -22.20 12.62
N GLU A 59 12.78 -21.87 13.85
CA GLU A 59 12.73 -20.48 14.33
C GLU A 59 13.32 -20.42 15.75
N GLU A 60 14.65 -20.44 15.84
CA GLU A 60 15.40 -20.00 17.01
C GLU A 60 16.28 -18.82 16.57
N ASP A 61 15.80 -17.60 16.81
CA ASP A 61 16.51 -16.56 17.57
C ASP A 61 15.93 -15.16 17.30
N ALA A 62 15.72 -14.45 18.41
CA ALA A 62 15.32 -13.04 18.53
C ALA A 62 13.84 -12.65 18.28
N GLN A 63 12.90 -13.31 18.95
CA GLN A 63 11.66 -12.63 19.38
C GLN A 63 11.91 -11.97 20.75
N PRO A 64 11.85 -10.63 20.90
CA PRO A 64 11.71 -10.04 22.22
C PRO A 64 10.40 -10.56 22.83
N SER A 65 10.49 -11.17 24.00
CA SER A 65 9.37 -11.87 24.64
C SER A 65 8.14 -10.98 24.69
N ALA A 66 7.15 -11.29 23.87
CA ALA A 66 5.80 -10.85 24.15
C ALA A 66 5.43 -11.50 25.48
N ALA A 67 5.31 -10.70 26.54
CA ALA A 67 4.64 -11.16 27.74
C ALA A 67 3.28 -11.71 27.29
N ALA A 68 3.10 -13.02 27.42
CA ALA A 68 1.85 -13.70 27.12
C ALA A 68 0.81 -13.22 28.14
N GLY A 69 0.21 -12.08 27.84
CA GLY A 69 -1.02 -11.64 28.49
C GLY A 69 -2.09 -12.69 28.24
N ASP A 70 -2.83 -12.99 29.30
CA ASP A 70 -3.94 -13.94 29.37
C ASP A 70 -4.73 -14.04 28.05
N ALA A 71 -4.63 -15.18 27.37
CA ALA A 71 -5.20 -15.45 26.04
C ALA A 71 -6.75 -15.49 26.02
N THR A 72 -7.40 -14.99 27.07
CA THR A 72 -8.84 -15.07 27.30
C THR A 72 -9.58 -13.75 27.04
N ALA A 73 -8.88 -12.62 26.94
CA ALA A 73 -9.50 -11.32 26.66
C ALA A 73 -9.56 -11.03 25.14
N ASP A 74 -10.76 -10.72 24.65
CA ASP A 74 -11.01 -10.26 23.28
C ASP A 74 -10.18 -8.98 22.98
N PRO A 75 -9.33 -8.96 21.93
CA PRO A 75 -8.45 -7.82 21.70
C PRO A 75 -9.25 -6.52 21.50
N ILE A 76 -8.79 -5.43 22.12
CA ILE A 76 -9.41 -4.09 21.99
C ILE A 76 -9.05 -3.46 20.63
N HIS A 77 -7.80 -3.64 20.19
CA HIS A 77 -7.30 -3.14 18.91
C HIS A 77 -7.05 -4.34 17.98
N PHE A 78 -7.87 -4.46 16.95
CA PHE A 78 -7.83 -5.57 15.99
C PHE A 78 -8.24 -5.15 14.58
N LEU A 79 -7.90 -5.99 13.62
CA LEU A 79 -8.35 -5.94 12.23
C LEU A 79 -9.11 -7.22 11.89
N GLN A 80 -10.11 -7.14 11.01
CA GLN A 80 -10.85 -8.29 10.50
C GLN A 80 -10.65 -8.42 8.99
N PHE A 81 -9.51 -9.00 8.58
CA PHE A 81 -9.14 -9.19 7.17
C PHE A 81 -10.12 -10.05 6.38
N ASP A 82 -10.89 -10.91 7.06
CA ASP A 82 -11.94 -11.77 6.50
C ASP A 82 -13.36 -11.31 6.89
N GLY A 83 -13.48 -10.11 7.48
CA GLY A 83 -14.72 -9.59 8.04
C GLY A 83 -15.20 -10.27 9.33
N LYS A 84 -14.45 -11.25 9.88
CA LYS A 84 -14.89 -12.06 11.03
C LYS A 84 -13.82 -12.25 12.10
N THR A 85 -12.67 -12.81 11.74
CA THR A 85 -11.58 -13.17 12.64
C THR A 85 -10.84 -11.92 13.10
N LYS A 86 -10.73 -11.73 14.41
CA LYS A 86 -10.02 -10.59 14.99
C LYS A 86 -8.52 -10.86 15.04
N THR A 87 -7.78 -10.25 14.13
CA THR A 87 -6.33 -10.21 14.16
C THR A 87 -5.87 -9.08 15.10
N PRO A 88 -5.21 -9.38 16.24
CA PRO A 88 -4.80 -8.34 17.17
C PRO A 88 -3.73 -7.42 16.56
N VAL A 89 -3.76 -6.13 16.94
CA VAL A 89 -2.72 -5.15 16.57
C VAL A 89 -2.02 -4.65 17.85
N PRO A 90 -1.17 -5.50 18.48
CA PRO A 90 -0.47 -5.14 19.70
C PRO A 90 0.43 -3.92 19.49
N ARG A 91 0.47 -3.07 20.52
CA ARG A 91 1.42 -1.97 20.61
C ARG A 91 2.77 -2.49 21.13
N ARG A 92 3.86 -2.06 20.50
CA ARG A 92 5.24 -2.43 20.79
C ARG A 92 6.07 -1.16 20.92
N ASP A 93 6.45 -0.84 22.15
CA ASP A 93 7.34 0.30 22.39
C ASP A 93 8.79 -0.11 22.13
N VAL A 94 9.53 0.69 21.38
CA VAL A 94 10.95 0.46 21.03
C VAL A 94 11.78 1.69 21.31
N ASP A 95 13.07 1.50 21.54
CA ASP A 95 13.98 2.64 21.72
C ASP A 95 14.44 3.15 20.34
N GLY A 96 14.34 4.46 20.14
CA GLY A 96 14.73 5.12 18.90
C GLY A 96 13.65 5.17 17.83
N PHE A 97 14.07 5.30 16.56
CA PHE A 97 13.15 5.34 15.42
C PHE A 97 12.69 3.94 15.03
N VAL A 98 11.42 3.82 14.62
CA VAL A 98 10.87 2.60 14.03
C VAL A 98 11.26 2.46 12.56
N ARG A 99 11.59 3.58 11.89
CA ARG A 99 12.01 3.62 10.50
C ARG A 99 12.85 4.87 10.23
N GLU A 100 13.89 4.73 9.42
CA GLU A 100 14.66 5.82 8.85
C GLU A 100 14.66 5.70 7.33
N LEU A 101 14.51 6.81 6.62
CA LEU A 101 14.56 6.89 5.16
C LEU A 101 15.36 8.13 4.76
N VAL A 102 16.23 7.99 3.77
CA VAL A 102 16.84 9.11 3.06
C VAL A 102 16.51 8.97 1.59
N LEU A 103 16.06 10.06 0.98
CA LEU A 103 15.96 10.26 -0.47
C LEU A 103 17.03 11.27 -0.88
N ARG A 104 17.80 11.01 -1.93
CA ARG A 104 18.84 11.91 -2.45
C ARG A 104 18.49 12.36 -3.87
N PHE A 105 18.22 13.66 -4.00
CA PHE A 105 17.94 14.32 -5.27
C PHE A 105 19.21 15.03 -5.79
N PRO A 106 19.88 14.50 -6.83
CA PRO A 106 21.07 15.15 -7.39
C PRO A 106 20.71 16.51 -8.01
N LEU A 107 21.50 17.56 -7.72
CA LEU A 107 21.31 18.88 -8.29
C LEU A 107 21.97 19.01 -9.66
N GLY A 108 21.31 19.71 -10.59
CA GLY A 108 21.85 20.04 -11.91
C GLY A 108 21.79 18.94 -12.96
N GLY A 109 21.23 17.77 -12.64
CA GLY A 109 20.94 16.72 -13.61
C GLY A 109 19.49 16.76 -14.09
N GLN A 110 19.22 16.26 -15.30
CA GLN A 110 17.84 16.05 -15.78
C GLN A 110 17.08 15.04 -14.91
N VAL A 111 17.81 14.16 -14.22
CA VAL A 111 17.27 13.04 -13.43
C VAL A 111 16.42 13.51 -12.23
N SER A 112 16.72 14.66 -11.62
CA SER A 112 15.98 15.11 -10.43
C SER A 112 14.64 15.79 -10.72
N GLY A 113 14.19 15.82 -11.97
CA GLY A 113 12.86 16.32 -12.33
C GLY A 113 12.60 17.78 -11.99
N GLY A 114 13.66 18.60 -11.86
CA GLY A 114 13.55 20.03 -11.57
C GLY A 114 13.67 20.43 -10.09
N VAL A 115 14.01 19.49 -9.20
CA VAL A 115 14.42 19.85 -7.82
C VAL A 115 15.63 20.77 -7.88
N SER A 116 15.53 21.93 -7.22
CA SER A 116 16.57 22.96 -7.24
C SER A 116 16.65 23.72 -5.93
N LEU A 117 17.71 24.49 -5.74
CA LEU A 117 17.84 25.41 -4.62
C LEU A 117 17.35 26.79 -5.02
N ALA A 118 16.72 27.51 -4.10
CA ALA A 118 16.51 28.94 -4.24
C ALA A 118 17.85 29.69 -4.29
N GLU A 119 17.85 30.92 -4.83
CA GLU A 119 19.07 31.73 -5.00
C GLU A 119 19.84 31.97 -3.69
N ASP A 120 19.12 32.07 -2.56
CA ASP A 120 19.70 32.23 -1.23
C ASP A 120 20.30 30.93 -0.65
N GLY A 121 20.08 29.79 -1.31
CA GLY A 121 20.50 28.46 -0.87
C GLY A 121 19.81 27.96 0.40
N GLY A 122 18.84 28.71 0.94
CA GLY A 122 18.13 28.41 2.18
C GLY A 122 16.85 27.58 1.99
N LYS A 123 16.40 27.43 0.74
CA LYS A 123 15.16 26.71 0.39
C LYS A 123 15.39 25.76 -0.76
N VAL A 124 14.67 24.65 -0.75
CA VAL A 124 14.50 23.78 -1.93
C VAL A 124 13.22 24.18 -2.67
N TYR A 125 13.29 24.24 -3.99
CA TYR A 125 12.12 24.23 -4.86
C TYR A 125 11.78 22.79 -5.25
N LEU A 126 10.53 22.42 -5.03
CA LEU A 126 9.96 21.13 -5.39
C LEU A 126 8.85 21.36 -6.43
N PRO A 127 9.02 20.91 -7.68
CA PRO A 127 7.96 21.02 -8.68
C PRO A 127 6.84 20.01 -8.39
N PHE A 128 5.61 20.41 -8.69
CA PHE A 128 4.45 19.53 -8.65
C PHE A 128 4.17 18.94 -10.02
N GLU A 129 3.59 17.73 -10.03
CA GLU A 129 3.13 17.04 -11.24
C GLU A 129 4.27 16.77 -12.24
N VAL A 130 5.50 16.72 -11.73
CA VAL A 130 6.71 16.30 -12.46
C VAL A 130 7.24 15.04 -11.81
N MET A 131 7.62 14.05 -12.62
CA MET A 131 8.29 12.86 -12.13
C MET A 131 9.66 13.23 -11.59
N LEU A 132 9.86 12.95 -10.31
CA LEU A 132 11.11 13.11 -9.59
C LEU A 132 11.76 11.75 -9.42
N GLU A 133 13.08 11.70 -9.50
CA GLU A 133 13.88 10.51 -9.20
C GLU A 133 14.93 10.83 -8.13
N ALA A 134 15.12 9.89 -7.22
CA ALA A 134 16.11 9.96 -6.15
C ALA A 134 16.68 8.58 -5.86
N ASP A 135 17.94 8.52 -5.43
CA ASP A 135 18.43 7.33 -4.72
C ASP A 135 17.77 7.29 -3.35
N TYR A 136 17.43 6.10 -2.85
CA TYR A 136 16.97 5.95 -1.48
C TYR A 136 17.75 4.93 -0.68
N SER A 137 17.80 5.17 0.62
CA SER A 137 18.24 4.20 1.63
C SER A 137 17.20 4.17 2.73
N ARG A 138 16.75 2.97 3.09
CA ARG A 138 15.76 2.75 4.15
C ARG A 138 16.31 1.80 5.19
N ASP A 139 16.08 2.12 6.45
CA ASP A 139 16.34 1.25 7.59
C ASP A 139 15.07 1.10 8.42
N THR A 140 14.77 -0.12 8.86
CA THR A 140 13.66 -0.46 9.75
C THR A 140 14.24 -1.20 10.96
N PRO A 141 14.74 -0.47 11.98
CA PRO A 141 15.45 -1.08 13.10
C PRO A 141 14.65 -2.15 13.84
N THR A 142 13.32 -2.02 13.90
CA THR A 142 12.43 -2.96 14.58
C THR A 142 12.40 -4.36 13.94
N THR A 143 12.70 -4.46 12.65
CA THR A 143 12.77 -5.73 11.90
C THR A 143 14.19 -6.06 11.44
N GLY A 144 15.16 -5.18 11.70
CA GLY A 144 16.51 -5.29 11.17
C GLY A 144 16.61 -5.14 9.64
N HIS A 145 15.53 -4.75 8.97
CA HIS A 145 15.50 -4.65 7.51
C HIS A 145 16.14 -3.35 7.02
N SER A 146 17.04 -3.46 6.05
CA SER A 146 17.63 -2.34 5.32
C SER A 146 17.51 -2.53 3.81
N ASP A 147 17.15 -1.46 3.11
CA ASP A 147 17.02 -1.43 1.65
C ASP A 147 17.79 -0.26 1.04
N TYR A 148 18.07 -0.40 -0.25
CA TYR A 148 18.56 0.66 -1.13
C TYR A 148 17.98 0.48 -2.53
N GLY A 149 17.80 1.59 -3.25
CA GLY A 149 17.49 1.55 -4.67
C GLY A 149 17.06 2.90 -5.21
N LEU A 150 16.19 2.89 -6.21
CA LEU A 150 15.62 4.10 -6.80
C LEU A 150 14.24 4.39 -6.24
N TRP A 151 14.00 5.66 -5.97
CA TRP A 151 12.70 6.21 -5.63
C TRP A 151 12.26 7.06 -6.81
N LYS A 152 11.02 6.85 -7.24
CA LYS A 152 10.32 7.72 -8.18
C LYS A 152 9.13 8.30 -7.47
N GLY A 153 8.82 9.56 -7.73
CA GLY A 153 7.61 10.13 -7.17
C GLY A 153 7.20 11.44 -7.81
N MET A 154 5.93 11.77 -7.65
CA MET A 154 5.37 13.03 -8.09
C MET A 154 4.77 13.75 -6.90
N ALA A 155 5.19 14.98 -6.68
CA ALA A 155 4.63 15.82 -5.64
C ALA A 155 3.32 16.49 -6.14
N MET A 156 2.36 16.67 -5.24
CA MET A 156 1.16 17.45 -5.48
C MET A 156 0.71 18.16 -4.23
N ARG A 157 0.21 19.38 -4.42
CA ARG A 157 -0.57 20.06 -3.40
C ARG A 157 -1.80 19.22 -3.04
N ASN A 158 -2.00 19.04 -1.75
CA ASN A 158 -3.18 18.40 -1.22
C ASN A 158 -4.31 19.43 -1.18
N THR A 159 -5.32 19.27 -2.03
CA THR A 159 -6.48 20.17 -2.12
C THR A 159 -7.76 19.56 -1.56
N ILE A 160 -7.70 18.28 -1.19
CA ILE A 160 -8.80 17.51 -0.61
C ILE A 160 -8.40 17.14 0.83
N PRO A 161 -9.33 17.12 1.80
CA PRO A 161 -9.00 16.64 3.15
C PRO A 161 -8.39 15.23 3.10
N SER A 162 -7.18 15.09 3.64
CA SER A 162 -6.54 13.78 3.77
C SER A 162 -7.19 12.98 4.90
N MET A 163 -7.22 11.67 4.75
CA MET A 163 -7.68 10.77 5.80
C MET A 163 -6.68 10.66 6.97
N LEU A 164 -5.45 11.12 6.75
CA LEU A 164 -4.35 11.04 7.73
C LEU A 164 -4.39 12.22 8.71
N SER A 165 -4.64 13.42 8.19
CA SER A 165 -4.64 14.67 8.95
C SER A 165 -5.31 15.78 8.13
N ASP A 166 -6.05 16.66 8.81
CA ASP A 166 -6.60 17.87 8.21
C ASP A 166 -5.51 18.93 7.91
N ARG A 167 -4.28 18.70 8.37
CA ARG A 167 -3.13 19.60 8.20
C ARG A 167 -2.27 19.26 6.99
N ILE A 168 -2.56 18.20 6.22
CA ILE A 168 -1.72 17.84 5.06
C ILE A 168 -1.74 18.96 4.03
N ALA A 169 -0.56 19.46 3.67
CA ALA A 169 -0.38 20.54 2.71
C ALA A 169 -0.09 20.03 1.30
N PHE A 170 0.76 19.00 1.21
CA PHE A 170 1.11 18.34 -0.03
C PHE A 170 1.59 16.91 0.26
N GLY A 171 1.63 16.09 -0.78
CA GLY A 171 2.14 14.73 -0.69
C GLY A 171 2.82 14.29 -1.97
N PHE A 172 3.45 13.13 -1.89
CA PHE A 172 4.08 12.42 -3.00
C PHE A 172 3.29 11.14 -3.25
N ALA A 173 2.93 10.89 -4.51
CA ALA A 173 2.74 9.52 -4.97
C ALA A 173 4.13 8.95 -5.26
N GLU A 174 4.47 7.81 -4.67
CA GLU A 174 5.82 7.26 -4.71
C GLU A 174 5.81 5.84 -5.26
N LYS A 175 6.88 5.44 -5.94
CA LYS A 175 7.21 4.04 -6.18
C LYS A 175 8.70 3.85 -5.95
N THR A 176 9.05 2.88 -5.12
CA THR A 176 10.46 2.52 -4.89
C THR A 176 10.79 1.24 -5.63
N HIS A 177 11.93 1.21 -6.31
CA HIS A 177 12.56 0.06 -6.95
C HIS A 177 13.75 -0.36 -6.12
N THR A 178 13.63 -1.47 -5.39
CA THR A 178 14.68 -1.95 -4.48
C THR A 178 15.77 -2.63 -5.29
N LEU A 179 17.01 -2.13 -5.23
CA LEU A 179 18.17 -2.73 -5.88
C LEU A 179 19.07 -3.48 -4.88
N TYR A 180 18.89 -3.26 -3.58
CA TYR A 180 19.60 -3.99 -2.54
C TYR A 180 18.72 -4.17 -1.32
N SER A 181 18.81 -5.35 -0.70
CA SER A 181 18.25 -5.65 0.61
C SER A 181 19.27 -6.48 1.41
N ASN A 182 19.34 -6.26 2.72
CA ASN A 182 20.11 -7.15 3.61
C ASN A 182 19.39 -8.46 3.94
N ILE A 183 18.10 -8.56 3.62
CA ILE A 183 17.35 -9.81 3.70
C ILE A 183 17.49 -10.51 2.34
N PRO A 184 18.11 -11.70 2.28
CA PRO A 184 18.20 -12.47 1.04
C PRO A 184 16.82 -12.74 0.46
N THR A 185 16.71 -12.72 -0.87
CA THR A 185 15.40 -12.82 -1.54
C THR A 185 14.71 -14.17 -1.28
N GLU A 186 15.50 -15.22 -1.09
CA GLU A 186 15.10 -16.56 -0.69
C GLU A 186 14.56 -16.66 0.74
N ASN A 187 14.98 -15.75 1.63
CA ASN A 187 14.63 -15.75 3.04
C ASN A 187 13.42 -14.88 3.33
N TYR A 188 12.95 -14.11 2.36
CA TYR A 188 11.67 -13.50 2.56
C TYR A 188 10.59 -14.59 2.62
N PRO A 189 9.70 -14.54 3.61
CA PRO A 189 8.54 -15.40 3.59
C PRO A 189 7.76 -15.11 2.30
N SER A 190 7.39 -16.18 1.61
CA SER A 190 6.91 -16.15 0.23
C SER A 190 5.50 -16.73 0.12
N TYR A 191 4.68 -16.56 1.16
CA TYR A 191 3.34 -17.15 1.22
C TYR A 191 2.45 -16.61 0.11
N THR A 192 2.50 -15.30 -0.16
CA THR A 192 1.75 -14.72 -1.29
C THR A 192 2.19 -15.36 -2.61
N LYS A 193 3.51 -15.51 -2.82
CA LYS A 193 4.09 -16.13 -4.03
C LYS A 193 3.73 -17.62 -4.15
N GLN A 194 3.80 -18.38 -3.05
CA GLN A 194 3.46 -19.80 -3.01
C GLN A 194 1.98 -20.03 -3.27
N LYS A 195 1.11 -19.19 -2.66
CA LYS A 195 -0.32 -19.21 -2.93
C LYS A 195 -0.62 -18.90 -4.39
N ALA A 196 -0.02 -17.86 -4.97
CA ALA A 196 -0.20 -17.54 -6.37
C ALA A 196 0.19 -18.69 -7.29
N ARG A 197 1.34 -19.34 -7.04
CA ARG A 197 1.79 -20.52 -7.78
C ARG A 197 0.82 -21.70 -7.64
N ALA A 198 0.31 -21.96 -6.44
CA ALA A 198 -0.64 -23.04 -6.18
C ALA A 198 -1.96 -22.80 -6.93
N ASP A 199 -2.50 -21.57 -6.83
CA ASP A 199 -3.72 -21.17 -7.52
C ASP A 199 -3.53 -21.22 -9.05
N GLN A 200 -2.36 -20.84 -9.56
CA GLN A 200 -2.05 -20.91 -11.00
C GLN A 200 -1.84 -22.33 -11.54
N ALA A 201 -1.37 -23.25 -10.70
CA ALA A 201 -1.22 -24.65 -11.06
C ALA A 201 -2.56 -25.41 -11.08
N ASP A 202 -3.62 -24.85 -10.49
CA ASP A 202 -4.95 -25.43 -10.51
C ASP A 202 -5.62 -25.18 -11.88
N ALA A 203 -5.80 -26.25 -12.66
CA ALA A 203 -6.41 -26.18 -13.98
C ALA A 203 -7.88 -25.69 -13.94
N GLY A 204 -8.63 -26.01 -12.89
CA GLY A 204 -10.01 -25.52 -12.70
C GLY A 204 -10.04 -24.02 -12.42
N TYR A 205 -9.07 -23.54 -11.66
CA TYR A 205 -8.87 -22.11 -11.41
C TYR A 205 -8.59 -21.33 -12.69
N GLN A 206 -7.62 -21.78 -13.50
CA GLN A 206 -7.27 -21.15 -14.77
C GLN A 206 -8.41 -21.21 -15.78
N LYS A 207 -9.11 -22.34 -15.87
CA LYS A 207 -10.29 -22.49 -16.73
C LYS A 207 -11.37 -21.46 -16.36
N THR A 208 -11.67 -21.31 -15.08
CA THR A 208 -12.68 -20.33 -14.60
C THR A 208 -12.33 -18.90 -14.99
N LEU A 209 -11.05 -18.51 -14.87
CA LEU A 209 -10.60 -17.17 -15.28
C LEU A 209 -10.65 -16.98 -16.80
N ALA A 210 -10.26 -18.00 -17.58
CA ALA A 210 -10.24 -17.93 -19.03
C ALA A 210 -11.66 -17.88 -19.64
N GLU A 211 -12.59 -18.65 -19.08
CA GLU A 211 -13.97 -18.76 -19.59
C GLU A 211 -14.86 -17.58 -19.16
N ASN A 212 -14.44 -16.79 -18.16
CA ASN A 212 -15.29 -15.77 -17.58
C ASN A 212 -14.54 -14.45 -17.27
N PRO A 213 -14.22 -13.64 -18.30
CA PRO A 213 -13.45 -12.41 -18.14
C PRO A 213 -14.14 -11.36 -17.26
N THR A 214 -15.46 -11.43 -17.06
CA THR A 214 -16.22 -10.54 -16.17
C THR A 214 -15.92 -10.79 -14.69
N MET A 215 -15.47 -11.99 -14.33
CA MET A 215 -15.13 -12.37 -12.95
C MET A 215 -14.03 -11.48 -12.37
N ARG A 216 -13.12 -10.97 -13.20
CA ARG A 216 -12.12 -9.98 -12.78
C ARG A 216 -12.79 -8.72 -12.25
N GLY A 217 -13.68 -8.12 -13.04
CA GLY A 217 -14.41 -6.91 -12.65
C GLY A 217 -15.25 -7.14 -11.41
N MET A 218 -15.93 -8.28 -11.31
CA MET A 218 -16.69 -8.67 -10.11
C MET A 218 -15.79 -8.82 -8.88
N ARG A 219 -14.61 -9.43 -9.01
CA ARG A 219 -13.67 -9.57 -7.89
C ARG A 219 -13.21 -8.21 -7.37
N THR A 220 -12.77 -7.34 -8.28
CA THR A 220 -12.32 -5.99 -7.96
C THR A 220 -13.45 -5.20 -7.29
N PHE A 221 -14.68 -5.32 -7.82
CA PHE A 221 -15.87 -4.74 -7.21
C PHE A 221 -16.10 -5.23 -5.79
N MET A 222 -16.11 -6.55 -5.55
CA MET A 222 -16.33 -7.12 -4.23
C MET A 222 -15.21 -6.76 -3.24
N MET A 223 -13.96 -6.65 -3.71
CA MET A 223 -12.85 -6.18 -2.90
C MET A 223 -13.08 -4.72 -2.47
N ASN A 224 -13.38 -3.83 -3.41
CA ASN A 224 -13.66 -2.43 -3.11
C ASN A 224 -14.89 -2.26 -2.21
N ALA A 225 -15.92 -3.09 -2.40
CA ALA A 225 -17.09 -3.13 -1.53
C ALA A 225 -16.70 -3.55 -0.10
N PHE A 226 -15.94 -4.65 0.05
CA PHE A 226 -15.43 -5.11 1.34
C PHE A 226 -14.65 -4.00 2.06
N MET A 227 -13.73 -3.35 1.38
CA MET A 227 -12.96 -2.25 1.96
C MET A 227 -13.82 -1.06 2.40
N SER A 228 -14.91 -0.80 1.68
CA SER A 228 -15.88 0.26 1.99
C SER A 228 -16.78 -0.06 3.20
N THR A 229 -16.82 -1.31 3.66
CA THR A 229 -17.63 -1.74 4.83
C THR A 229 -17.07 -1.33 6.19
N GLY A 230 -15.96 -0.59 6.22
CA GLY A 230 -15.33 -0.07 7.44
C GLY A 230 -13.97 -0.68 7.77
N PHE A 231 -13.45 -1.59 6.96
CA PHE A 231 -12.10 -2.13 7.15
C PHE A 231 -11.02 -1.03 7.10
N MET A 232 -11.16 -0.05 6.20
CA MET A 232 -10.30 1.15 6.19
C MET A 232 -10.34 1.93 7.51
N MET A 233 -11.50 2.03 8.14
CA MET A 233 -11.62 2.67 9.46
C MET A 233 -10.92 1.85 10.55
N GLN A 234 -10.92 0.51 10.46
CA GLN A 234 -10.17 -0.32 11.40
C GLN A 234 -8.66 -0.09 11.26
N ILE A 235 -8.13 0.02 10.03
CA ILE A 235 -6.72 0.38 9.77
C ILE A 235 -6.40 1.74 10.41
N GLN A 236 -7.21 2.76 10.14
CA GLN A 236 -7.03 4.08 10.73
C GLN A 236 -7.04 4.04 12.27
N ASN A 237 -8.03 3.35 12.86
CA ASN A 237 -8.17 3.27 14.30
C ASN A 237 -7.01 2.51 14.98
N THR A 238 -6.49 1.47 14.33
CA THR A 238 -5.40 0.64 14.88
C THR A 238 -4.01 1.20 14.62
N GLY A 239 -3.86 2.09 13.63
CA GLY A 239 -2.62 2.80 13.33
C GLY A 239 -2.69 4.28 13.69
N LEU A 240 -3.27 5.10 12.81
CA LEU A 240 -3.17 6.57 12.84
C LEU A 240 -3.93 7.28 13.95
N ALA A 241 -5.01 6.69 14.44
CA ALA A 241 -5.86 7.33 15.43
C ALA A 241 -5.25 7.37 16.84
N ASP A 242 -3.97 7.01 16.99
CA ASP A 242 -3.19 7.30 18.19
C ASP A 242 -2.87 8.81 18.27
N THR A 243 -3.90 9.59 18.65
CA THR A 243 -3.84 11.06 18.72
C THR A 243 -2.70 11.57 19.60
N ARG A 244 -2.34 10.86 20.68
CA ARG A 244 -1.22 11.22 21.56
C ARG A 244 0.12 11.01 20.87
N SER A 245 0.30 9.93 20.10
CA SER A 245 1.50 9.73 19.28
C SER A 245 1.67 10.86 18.27
N LEU A 246 0.60 11.26 17.58
CA LEU A 246 0.64 12.40 16.64
C LEU A 246 0.93 13.74 17.33
N SER A 247 0.33 13.99 18.50
CA SER A 247 0.63 15.19 19.28
C SER A 247 2.09 15.23 19.72
N ALA A 248 2.64 14.11 20.20
CA ALA A 248 4.05 14.04 20.59
C ALA A 248 5.01 14.35 19.42
N ILE A 249 4.69 13.90 18.20
CA ILE A 249 5.44 14.25 16.99
C ILE A 249 5.34 15.75 16.69
N ARG A 250 4.13 16.33 16.75
CA ARG A 250 3.90 17.77 16.51
C ARG A 250 4.60 18.65 17.55
N ASP A 251 4.57 18.24 18.82
CA ASP A 251 5.27 18.92 19.91
C ASP A 251 6.78 18.88 19.71
N PHE A 252 7.32 17.73 19.28
CA PHE A 252 8.73 17.60 18.95
C PHE A 252 9.13 18.45 17.72
N VAL A 253 8.33 18.44 16.66
CA VAL A 253 8.58 19.24 15.45
C VAL A 253 8.53 20.73 15.78
N SER A 254 7.57 21.18 16.59
CA SER A 254 7.48 22.59 17.01
C SER A 254 8.56 22.98 18.03
N SER A 255 9.13 22.02 18.75
CA SER A 255 10.25 22.28 19.66
C SER A 255 11.45 22.87 18.90
N SER A 256 12.17 23.78 19.54
CA SER A 256 13.31 24.50 18.94
C SER A 256 12.95 25.25 17.64
N ASN A 257 11.70 25.71 17.51
CA ASN A 257 11.17 26.37 16.30
C ASN A 257 11.41 25.53 15.03
N GLY A 258 11.32 24.21 15.10
CA GLY A 258 11.54 23.33 13.96
C GLY A 258 13.00 23.07 13.60
N SER A 259 13.96 23.73 14.25
CA SER A 259 15.38 23.55 13.94
C SER A 259 15.91 22.17 14.36
N LEU A 260 16.83 21.61 13.57
CA LEU A 260 17.56 20.39 13.93
C LEU A 260 18.51 20.63 15.12
N THR A 261 18.56 19.70 16.08
CA THR A 261 19.61 19.66 17.10
C THR A 261 20.82 18.84 16.62
N GLY A 262 21.86 18.72 17.45
CA GLY A 262 23.01 17.85 17.15
C GLY A 262 22.62 16.38 17.02
N LYS A 263 21.61 15.91 17.76
CA LYS A 263 21.14 14.52 17.72
C LYS A 263 20.50 14.19 16.37
N GLU A 264 19.52 14.99 15.90
CA GLU A 264 18.90 14.74 14.59
C GLU A 264 19.93 14.80 13.46
N ARG A 265 20.89 15.74 13.51
CA ARG A 265 22.00 15.79 12.54
C ARG A 265 22.83 14.51 12.53
N GLY A 266 23.05 13.90 13.70
CA GLY A 266 23.76 12.61 13.81
C GLY A 266 23.01 11.47 13.11
N HIS A 267 21.69 11.38 13.32
CA HIS A 267 20.84 10.40 12.63
C HIS A 267 20.85 10.60 11.11
N ILE A 268 20.65 11.84 10.66
CA ILE A 268 20.69 12.21 9.25
C ILE A 268 22.04 11.81 8.63
N ALA A 269 23.15 12.19 9.27
CA ALA A 269 24.49 11.87 8.77
C ALA A 269 24.72 10.34 8.69
N LYS A 270 24.28 9.59 9.70
CA LYS A 270 24.37 8.13 9.73
C LYS A 270 23.57 7.51 8.58
N ALA A 271 22.30 7.90 8.39
CA ALA A 271 21.46 7.38 7.33
C ALA A 271 22.01 7.75 5.94
N ALA A 272 22.43 9.00 5.74
CA ALA A 272 23.00 9.49 4.48
C ALA A 272 24.32 8.79 4.10
N SER A 273 25.10 8.34 5.09
CA SER A 273 26.33 7.57 4.86
C SER A 273 26.09 6.15 4.32
N GLN A 274 24.87 5.63 4.47
CA GLN A 274 24.52 4.29 3.99
C GLN A 274 24.33 4.24 2.48
N LEU A 275 23.86 5.34 1.87
CA LEU A 275 23.60 5.44 0.42
C LEU A 275 24.79 4.97 -0.42
N PRO A 276 26.00 5.58 -0.35
CA PRO A 276 27.13 5.16 -1.19
C PRO A 276 27.65 3.76 -0.85
N ARG A 277 27.42 3.28 0.37
CA ARG A 277 27.81 1.91 0.77
C ARG A 277 26.91 0.89 0.09
N ARG A 278 25.60 1.11 0.10
CA ARG A 278 24.60 0.18 -0.46
C ARG A 278 24.50 0.26 -1.97
N ALA A 279 24.76 1.44 -2.55
CA ALA A 279 24.89 1.60 -4.00
C ALA A 279 25.90 0.61 -4.61
N LYS A 280 27.00 0.32 -3.91
CA LYS A 280 28.01 -0.67 -4.34
C LYS A 280 27.54 -2.13 -4.27
N LEU A 281 26.44 -2.39 -3.58
CA LEU A 281 25.83 -3.70 -3.40
C LEU A 281 24.54 -3.85 -4.22
N ALA A 282 24.17 -2.81 -4.97
CA ALA A 282 22.95 -2.79 -5.76
C ALA A 282 23.05 -3.79 -6.92
N SER A 283 21.97 -4.53 -7.16
CA SER A 283 21.78 -5.31 -8.37
C SER A 283 21.45 -4.41 -9.56
N GLU A 284 21.75 -4.88 -10.76
CA GLU A 284 21.39 -4.18 -12.00
C GLU A 284 19.87 -4.18 -12.25
N LYS A 285 19.17 -5.21 -11.75
CA LYS A 285 17.71 -5.36 -11.86
C LYS A 285 17.06 -5.13 -10.51
N PRO A 286 15.88 -4.49 -10.45
CA PRO A 286 15.14 -4.40 -9.20
C PRO A 286 14.77 -5.77 -8.64
N LEU A 287 14.92 -5.92 -7.34
CA LEU A 287 14.54 -7.09 -6.56
C LEU A 287 13.04 -7.11 -6.26
N ARG A 288 12.45 -5.92 -6.12
CA ARG A 288 11.03 -5.69 -5.81
C ARG A 288 10.70 -4.21 -5.94
N SER A 289 9.44 -3.90 -6.22
CA SER A 289 8.90 -2.55 -6.07
C SER A 289 7.83 -2.44 -5.00
N ALA A 290 7.66 -1.20 -4.52
CA ALA A 290 6.64 -0.85 -3.54
C ALA A 290 6.08 0.53 -3.88
N PRO A 291 4.79 0.65 -4.24
CA PRO A 291 4.12 1.94 -4.23
C PRO A 291 3.97 2.45 -2.80
N ALA A 292 4.01 3.76 -2.67
CA ALA A 292 3.90 4.45 -1.40
C ALA A 292 3.24 5.82 -1.61
N CYS A 293 2.83 6.42 -0.51
CA CYS A 293 2.46 7.82 -0.47
C CYS A 293 3.15 8.47 0.72
N MET A 294 3.67 9.67 0.53
CA MET A 294 4.24 10.47 1.62
C MET A 294 3.48 11.78 1.72
N HIS A 295 3.16 12.21 2.94
CA HIS A 295 2.36 13.42 3.19
C HIS A 295 3.06 14.31 4.20
N ILE A 296 3.02 15.62 3.95
CA ILE A 296 3.70 16.62 4.77
C ILE A 296 2.66 17.62 5.28
N GLU A 297 2.64 17.85 6.60
CA GLU A 297 1.76 18.86 7.20
C GLU A 297 2.18 20.29 6.83
N ASN A 298 1.19 21.17 6.79
CA ASN A 298 1.39 22.58 6.49
C ASN A 298 2.17 23.27 7.61
N SER A 299 3.01 24.22 7.23
CA SER A 299 3.81 25.04 8.15
C SER A 299 4.15 26.38 7.51
N SER A 300 4.60 27.35 8.30
CA SER A 300 5.09 28.64 7.78
C SER A 300 6.28 28.51 6.83
N GLU A 301 6.98 27.37 6.88
CA GLU A 301 8.18 27.07 6.12
C GLU A 301 7.92 26.48 4.73
N ILE A 302 6.64 26.27 4.38
CA ILE A 302 6.22 25.81 3.06
C ILE A 302 5.51 26.98 2.35
N LYS A 303 6.12 27.47 1.27
CA LYS A 303 5.53 28.50 0.42
C LYS A 303 5.15 27.90 -0.93
N PHE A 304 3.85 27.71 -1.13
CA PHE A 304 3.31 27.32 -2.43
C PHE A 304 3.46 28.43 -3.45
N VAL A 305 3.85 28.06 -4.67
CA VAL A 305 3.94 28.93 -5.85
C VAL A 305 3.24 28.24 -7.03
N ASP A 306 3.18 28.90 -8.17
CA ASP A 306 2.66 28.25 -9.37
C ASP A 306 3.56 27.08 -9.77
N GLY A 307 2.96 25.91 -10.02
CA GLY A 307 3.68 24.69 -10.38
C GLY A 307 4.55 24.01 -9.31
N GLY A 308 4.57 24.47 -8.05
CA GLY A 308 5.41 23.84 -7.02
C GLY A 308 5.36 24.47 -5.63
N ALA A 309 6.37 24.17 -4.82
CA ALA A 309 6.56 24.74 -3.49
C ALA A 309 8.03 25.00 -3.16
N TYR A 310 8.28 26.10 -2.44
CA TYR A 310 9.55 26.33 -1.74
C TYR A 310 9.45 25.85 -0.30
N ILE A 311 10.44 25.08 0.14
CA ILE A 311 10.51 24.51 1.49
C ILE A 311 11.82 24.92 2.15
N THR A 312 11.76 25.49 3.36
CA THR A 312 12.96 25.87 4.12
C THR A 312 13.80 24.65 4.47
N LEU A 313 15.11 24.72 4.18
CA LEU A 313 16.05 23.66 4.50
C LEU A 313 16.37 23.61 6.00
N GLY A 314 16.63 22.42 6.53
CA GLY A 314 17.03 22.21 7.92
C GLY A 314 15.92 22.43 8.93
N VAL A 315 14.67 22.51 8.48
CA VAL A 315 13.48 22.61 9.33
C VAL A 315 12.70 21.29 9.31
N LYS A 316 12.27 20.86 10.50
CA LYS A 316 11.45 19.67 10.70
C LYS A 316 10.02 19.93 10.25
N HIS A 317 9.42 18.94 9.60
CA HIS A 317 7.99 18.89 9.27
C HIS A 317 7.39 17.60 9.80
N VAL A 318 6.10 17.61 10.15
CA VAL A 318 5.36 16.38 10.46
C VAL A 318 5.11 15.64 9.15
N VAL A 319 5.48 14.37 9.09
CA VAL A 319 5.41 13.55 7.89
C VAL A 319 4.72 12.23 8.17
N TYR A 320 3.89 11.81 7.22
CA TYR A 320 3.26 10.49 7.19
C TYR A 320 3.74 9.75 5.94
N ARG A 321 3.87 8.44 6.02
CA ARG A 321 4.23 7.61 4.89
C ARG A 321 3.50 6.27 4.91
N GLY A 322 2.63 6.07 3.94
CA GLY A 322 2.03 4.77 3.62
C GLY A 322 2.90 4.03 2.62
N ARG A 323 3.12 2.73 2.78
CA ARG A 323 3.86 1.89 1.82
C ARG A 323 3.14 0.57 1.64
N LEU A 324 3.07 0.13 0.39
CA LEU A 324 2.58 -1.18 0.00
C LEU A 324 3.71 -1.95 -0.64
N LEU A 325 4.02 -3.11 -0.09
CA LEU A 325 4.92 -4.06 -0.71
C LEU A 325 4.09 -5.24 -1.18
N PHE A 326 4.15 -5.54 -2.47
CA PHE A 326 3.38 -6.64 -3.05
C PHE A 326 4.09 -7.97 -2.93
N SER A 327 5.43 -7.91 -2.91
CA SER A 327 6.26 -9.08 -2.95
C SER A 327 7.46 -8.97 -2.03
N PRO A 328 7.88 -10.11 -1.44
CA PRO A 328 7.33 -11.47 -1.67
C PRO A 328 6.18 -11.88 -0.75
N ASN A 329 5.97 -11.12 0.32
CA ASN A 329 4.70 -11.09 1.02
C ASN A 329 4.06 -9.72 0.84
N SER A 330 2.74 -9.74 0.77
CA SER A 330 1.95 -8.52 0.82
C SER A 330 2.15 -7.88 2.19
N GLU A 331 2.66 -6.65 2.21
CA GLU A 331 2.92 -5.87 3.41
C GLU A 331 2.37 -4.46 3.23
N TYR A 332 1.76 -3.93 4.29
CA TYR A 332 1.36 -2.54 4.39
C TYR A 332 2.02 -1.92 5.60
N ASP A 333 2.68 -0.79 5.37
CA ASP A 333 3.16 0.06 6.45
C ASP A 333 2.49 1.42 6.42
N LEU A 334 2.29 1.96 7.61
CA LEU A 334 1.82 3.31 7.80
C LEU A 334 2.60 3.95 8.93
N ALA A 335 3.57 4.77 8.55
CA ALA A 335 4.49 5.43 9.45
C ALA A 335 4.16 6.92 9.61
N SER A 336 4.40 7.46 10.80
CA SER A 336 4.42 8.88 11.08
C SER A 336 5.67 9.26 11.87
N GLY A 337 6.13 10.49 11.66
CA GLY A 337 7.36 11.00 12.27
C GLY A 337 7.65 12.41 11.78
N TYR A 338 8.93 12.76 11.72
CA TYR A 338 9.35 14.02 11.11
C TYR A 338 10.15 13.79 9.83
N GLY A 339 10.09 14.78 8.95
CA GLY A 339 10.94 14.88 7.78
C GLY A 339 11.70 16.19 7.74
N VAL A 340 12.82 16.22 7.02
CA VAL A 340 13.63 17.42 6.80
C VAL A 340 14.31 17.36 5.44
N PHE A 341 14.22 18.47 4.71
CA PHE A 341 15.04 18.70 3.53
C PHE A 341 16.35 19.37 3.94
N TYR A 342 17.48 18.92 3.40
CA TYR A 342 18.78 19.55 3.64
C TYR A 342 19.68 19.48 2.40
N HIS A 343 20.56 20.47 2.26
CA HIS A 343 21.53 20.50 1.17
C HIS A 343 22.79 19.71 1.56
N ASN A 344 23.04 18.62 0.84
CA ASN A 344 24.27 17.86 0.91
C ASN A 344 25.29 18.41 -0.10
N LYS A 345 26.10 19.37 0.37
CA LYS A 345 27.11 20.04 -0.47
C LYS A 345 28.14 19.07 -1.05
N ALA A 346 28.54 18.04 -0.30
CA ALA A 346 29.57 17.10 -0.72
C ALA A 346 29.10 16.22 -1.89
N ALA A 347 27.82 15.85 -1.90
CA ALA A 347 27.21 15.06 -2.96
C ALA A 347 26.45 15.93 -3.98
N ASN A 348 26.57 17.25 -3.94
CA ASN A 348 25.82 18.22 -4.75
C ASN A 348 24.34 17.82 -4.93
N SER A 349 23.62 17.65 -3.81
CA SER A 349 22.24 17.13 -3.80
C SER A 349 21.39 17.81 -2.73
N VAL A 350 20.07 17.79 -2.94
CA VAL A 350 19.12 17.96 -1.84
C VAL A 350 18.74 16.57 -1.36
N ASP A 351 18.91 16.33 -0.06
CA ASP A 351 18.49 15.09 0.57
C ASP A 351 17.20 15.38 1.37
N PHE A 352 16.25 14.45 1.35
CA PHE A 352 15.12 14.41 2.27
C PHE A 352 15.32 13.25 3.24
N TYR A 353 15.36 13.55 4.54
CA TYR A 353 15.38 12.54 5.60
C TYR A 353 14.01 12.41 6.24
N PHE A 354 13.58 11.20 6.53
CA PHE A 354 12.40 10.87 7.33
C PHE A 354 12.79 9.95 8.49
N GLY A 355 12.50 10.39 9.72
CA GLY A 355 12.62 9.61 10.96
C GLY A 355 11.24 9.25 11.48
N GLY A 356 10.79 8.02 11.21
CA GLY A 356 9.53 7.47 11.69
C GLY A 356 9.63 7.07 13.16
N SER A 357 8.73 7.58 13.99
CA SER A 357 8.62 7.24 15.42
C SER A 357 7.36 6.45 15.74
N HIS A 358 6.45 6.31 14.78
CA HIS A 358 5.24 5.52 14.92
C HIS A 358 5.00 4.78 13.61
N MET A 359 4.73 3.47 13.66
CA MET A 359 4.53 2.67 12.46
C MET A 359 3.59 1.50 12.72
N GLN A 360 2.47 1.47 12.02
CA GLN A 360 1.68 0.26 11.86
C GLN A 360 2.28 -0.57 10.73
N THR A 361 2.42 -1.87 10.95
CA THR A 361 2.88 -2.83 9.94
C THR A 361 1.92 -4.00 9.90
N LEU A 362 1.45 -4.35 8.70
CA LEU A 362 0.60 -5.51 8.40
C LEU A 362 1.35 -6.39 7.41
N VAL A 363 1.50 -7.68 7.69
CA VAL A 363 2.24 -8.62 6.83
C VAL A 363 1.42 -9.89 6.63
N ALA A 364 1.27 -10.32 5.38
CA ALA A 364 0.67 -11.60 5.06
C ALA A 364 1.57 -12.75 5.54
N VAL A 365 1.00 -13.71 6.26
CA VAL A 365 1.67 -14.92 6.76
C VAL A 365 0.89 -16.17 6.34
N LYS A 366 1.45 -17.37 6.58
CA LYS A 366 0.88 -18.65 6.13
C LYS A 366 -0.63 -18.78 6.40
N ASP A 367 -1.03 -18.45 7.62
CA ASP A 367 -2.37 -18.68 8.15
C ASP A 367 -3.13 -17.37 8.43
N GLY A 368 -2.79 -16.28 7.71
CA GLY A 368 -3.51 -15.02 7.78
C GLY A 368 -2.60 -13.80 7.73
N TRP A 369 -2.66 -12.99 8.78
CA TRP A 369 -1.96 -11.70 8.87
C TRP A 369 -1.32 -11.52 10.23
N GLU A 370 -0.10 -11.01 10.23
CA GLU A 370 0.52 -10.41 11.40
C GLU A 370 0.35 -8.89 11.33
N ALA A 371 0.03 -8.28 12.47
CA ALA A 371 -0.14 -6.85 12.58
C ALA A 371 0.54 -6.35 13.86
N ASN A 372 1.27 -5.24 13.77
CA ASN A 372 1.90 -4.61 14.92
C ASN A 372 1.78 -3.09 14.81
N LEU A 373 1.70 -2.42 15.96
CA LEU A 373 1.96 -0.99 16.07
C LEU A 373 3.26 -0.76 16.83
N TRP A 374 4.27 -0.25 16.14
CA TRP A 374 5.55 0.12 16.73
C TRP A 374 5.55 1.59 17.13
N VAL A 375 5.96 1.89 18.37
CA VAL A 375 6.08 3.26 18.87
C VAL A 375 7.44 3.50 19.48
N GLY A 376 8.15 4.46 18.92
CA GLY A 376 9.48 4.91 19.31
C GLY A 376 9.49 6.35 19.80
N ASN A 377 10.69 6.88 19.99
CA ASN A 377 10.89 8.27 20.41
C ASN A 377 10.77 9.20 19.20
N ALA A 378 10.08 10.34 19.34
CA ALA A 378 9.91 11.31 18.24
C ALA A 378 11.23 11.89 17.71
N ASP A 379 12.25 11.97 18.57
CA ASP A 379 13.63 12.40 18.25
C ASP A 379 14.57 11.23 17.94
N GLY A 380 14.08 9.98 17.98
CA GLY A 380 14.90 8.79 17.80
C GLY A 380 15.82 8.47 18.97
N ALA A 381 15.63 9.10 20.13
CA ALA A 381 16.45 8.85 21.31
C ALA A 381 15.69 9.05 22.64
N SER A 382 15.46 10.29 23.04
CA SER A 382 15.12 10.67 24.41
C SER A 382 13.74 11.32 24.58
N TRP A 383 13.09 11.71 23.48
CA TRP A 383 11.76 12.29 23.53
C TRP A 383 10.77 11.27 24.11
N PRO A 384 9.95 11.61 25.10
CA PRO A 384 9.04 10.65 25.70
C PRO A 384 8.16 9.95 24.66
N LYS A 385 8.08 8.62 24.73
CA LYS A 385 7.13 7.85 23.91
C LYS A 385 5.72 8.26 24.33
N ALA A 386 4.86 8.53 23.35
CA ALA A 386 3.47 8.83 23.66
C ALA A 386 2.80 7.63 24.32
N ILE A 387 1.82 7.84 25.18
CA ILE A 387 1.03 6.74 25.76
C ILE A 387 -0.11 6.33 24.81
N GLU A 388 -0.52 5.07 24.86
CA GLU A 388 -1.63 4.53 24.05
C GLU A 388 -2.87 5.42 24.13
N SER A 389 -3.44 5.73 22.97
CA SER A 389 -4.66 6.53 22.84
C SER A 389 -5.53 6.14 21.66
N ARG A 390 -5.23 5.00 21.01
CA ARG A 390 -6.07 4.49 19.94
C ARG A 390 -7.49 4.25 20.44
N PRO A 391 -8.51 4.56 19.63
CA PRO A 391 -9.86 4.11 19.93
C PRO A 391 -9.96 2.58 19.80
N PRO A 392 -10.92 1.94 20.49
CA PRO A 392 -11.26 0.53 20.23
C PRO A 392 -11.61 0.30 18.76
N SER A 393 -11.27 -0.88 18.25
CA SER A 393 -11.68 -1.28 16.89
C SER A 393 -13.18 -1.55 16.82
N THR A 394 -13.81 -1.08 15.74
CA THR A 394 -15.22 -1.39 15.45
C THR A 394 -15.32 -2.76 14.79
N VAL A 395 -16.22 -3.61 15.27
CA VAL A 395 -16.51 -4.92 14.67
C VAL A 395 -17.15 -4.73 13.29
N ALA A 396 -16.69 -5.50 12.31
CA ALA A 396 -17.22 -5.51 10.96
C ALA A 396 -18.67 -6.03 10.93
N GLY A 397 -19.53 -5.34 10.19
CA GLY A 397 -20.94 -5.70 10.04
C GLY A 397 -21.15 -6.94 9.16
N PRO A 398 -22.40 -7.47 9.10
CA PRO A 398 -22.76 -8.59 8.22
C PRO A 398 -22.44 -8.33 6.73
N GLU A 399 -22.46 -7.07 6.30
CA GLU A 399 -22.13 -6.68 4.94
C GLU A 399 -20.66 -6.99 4.59
N ALA A 400 -19.74 -6.77 5.53
CA ALA A 400 -18.32 -7.08 5.37
C ALA A 400 -18.10 -8.59 5.22
N GLN A 401 -18.75 -9.37 6.09
CA GLN A 401 -18.69 -10.83 6.08
C GLN A 401 -19.26 -11.40 4.77
N GLY A 402 -20.39 -10.87 4.33
CA GLY A 402 -21.00 -11.24 3.05
C GLY A 402 -20.10 -10.92 1.86
N ALA A 403 -19.57 -9.68 1.79
CA ALA A 403 -18.67 -9.27 0.72
C ALA A 403 -17.39 -10.14 0.67
N TYR A 404 -16.78 -10.42 1.83
CA TYR A 404 -15.60 -11.27 1.89
C TYR A 404 -15.90 -12.73 1.52
N ALA A 405 -17.01 -13.29 2.00
CA ALA A 405 -17.42 -14.65 1.65
C ALA A 405 -17.65 -14.81 0.13
N GLN A 406 -18.25 -13.81 -0.53
CA GLN A 406 -18.41 -13.78 -1.98
C GLN A 406 -17.06 -13.63 -2.69
N LEU A 407 -16.18 -12.76 -2.19
CA LEU A 407 -14.84 -12.58 -2.71
C LEU A 407 -14.04 -13.90 -2.73
N GLN A 408 -14.20 -14.76 -1.73
CA GLN A 408 -13.51 -16.07 -1.69
C GLN A 408 -14.00 -17.05 -2.77
N GLN A 409 -15.17 -16.82 -3.38
CA GLN A 409 -15.71 -17.65 -4.45
C GLN A 409 -15.22 -17.24 -5.84
N ILE A 410 -14.61 -16.06 -5.97
CA ILE A 410 -14.15 -15.51 -7.25
C ILE A 410 -12.62 -15.66 -7.32
N PRO A 411 -12.03 -16.34 -8.31
CA PRO A 411 -10.58 -16.51 -8.39
C PRO A 411 -9.83 -15.18 -8.57
N ILE A 412 -8.64 -15.06 -7.97
CA ILE A 412 -7.70 -13.94 -8.18
C ILE A 412 -7.07 -14.03 -9.58
N ASP A 413 -7.23 -12.99 -10.38
CA ASP A 413 -6.46 -12.87 -11.62
C ASP A 413 -5.06 -12.32 -11.32
N TYR A 414 -4.09 -13.23 -11.20
CA TYR A 414 -2.68 -12.90 -10.95
C TYR A 414 -1.96 -12.30 -12.18
N SER A 415 -2.56 -12.35 -13.37
CA SER A 415 -2.01 -11.71 -14.57
C SER A 415 -2.43 -10.23 -14.67
N PHE A 416 -3.49 -9.84 -13.96
CA PHE A 416 -4.15 -8.55 -14.14
C PHE A 416 -3.20 -7.36 -13.98
N LEU A 417 -2.37 -7.34 -12.92
CA LEU A 417 -1.47 -6.21 -12.64
C LEU A 417 -0.33 -6.05 -13.67
N TYR A 418 -0.11 -7.07 -14.51
CA TYR A 418 0.93 -7.11 -15.53
C TYR A 418 0.42 -6.72 -16.91
N LYS A 419 -0.90 -6.54 -17.09
CA LYS A 419 -1.49 -6.16 -18.37
C LYS A 419 -1.25 -4.69 -18.68
N ASP A 420 -1.31 -4.36 -19.96
CA ASP A 420 -1.41 -2.97 -20.39
C ASP A 420 -2.77 -2.40 -19.95
N PRO A 421 -2.84 -1.17 -19.41
CA PRO A 421 -4.10 -0.53 -19.04
C PRO A 421 -5.15 -0.53 -20.16
N ALA A 422 -4.75 -0.36 -21.43
CA ALA A 422 -5.67 -0.36 -22.56
C ALA A 422 -6.35 -1.72 -22.75
N ASP A 423 -5.61 -2.82 -22.57
CA ASP A 423 -6.11 -4.20 -22.74
C ASP A 423 -7.13 -4.61 -21.66
N VAL A 424 -7.22 -3.84 -20.58
CA VAL A 424 -8.09 -4.13 -19.44
C VAL A 424 -9.15 -3.04 -19.20
N GLY A 425 -9.42 -2.22 -20.21
CA GLY A 425 -10.54 -1.28 -20.20
C GLY A 425 -10.19 0.13 -19.73
N CYS A 426 -8.92 0.52 -19.77
CA CYS A 426 -8.49 1.90 -19.57
C CYS A 426 -7.69 2.45 -20.76
N PRO A 427 -8.33 2.65 -21.93
CA PRO A 427 -7.74 3.43 -23.01
C PRO A 427 -7.64 4.92 -22.63
N ASP A 428 -6.86 5.70 -23.38
CA ASP A 428 -6.68 7.15 -23.15
C ASP A 428 -8.02 7.92 -23.08
N SER A 429 -9.03 7.51 -23.86
CA SER A 429 -10.36 8.14 -23.82
C SER A 429 -11.03 7.98 -22.46
N ARG A 430 -10.83 6.84 -21.78
CA ARG A 430 -11.39 6.60 -20.44
C ARG A 430 -10.73 7.49 -19.39
N LEU A 431 -9.45 7.76 -19.55
CA LEU A 431 -8.73 8.66 -18.64
C LEU A 431 -9.19 10.12 -18.80
N GLN A 432 -9.48 10.54 -20.03
CA GLN A 432 -10.09 11.85 -20.30
C GLN A 432 -11.50 11.98 -19.69
N GLU A 433 -12.30 10.90 -19.73
CA GLU A 433 -13.60 10.85 -19.05
C GLU A 433 -13.46 11.01 -17.53
N ILE A 434 -12.50 10.29 -16.92
CA ILE A 434 -12.23 10.39 -15.47
C ILE A 434 -11.86 11.83 -15.08
N GLU A 435 -11.07 12.51 -15.92
CA GLU A 435 -10.71 13.91 -15.72
C GLU A 435 -11.95 14.81 -15.76
N ALA A 436 -12.78 14.66 -16.79
CA ALA A 436 -14.02 15.43 -16.96
C ALA A 436 -15.04 15.19 -15.84
N ASP A 437 -15.14 13.95 -15.34
CA ASP A 437 -16.08 13.53 -14.31
C ASP A 437 -15.52 13.64 -12.88
N SER A 438 -14.31 14.17 -12.72
CA SER A 438 -13.59 14.20 -11.44
C SER A 438 -14.40 14.79 -10.28
N ALA A 439 -15.15 15.87 -10.53
CA ALA A 439 -16.04 16.48 -9.54
C ALA A 439 -17.25 15.62 -9.19
N ALA A 440 -17.76 14.82 -10.14
CA ALA A 440 -18.85 13.88 -9.90
C ALA A 440 -18.36 12.67 -9.08
N ILE A 441 -17.18 12.14 -9.41
CA ILE A 441 -16.52 11.04 -8.69
C ILE A 441 -16.27 11.43 -7.22
N LEU A 442 -15.72 12.62 -6.95
CA LEU A 442 -15.51 13.07 -5.57
C LEU A 442 -16.81 13.20 -4.77
N ARG A 443 -17.90 13.63 -5.42
CA ARG A 443 -19.22 13.74 -4.77
C ARG A 443 -19.85 12.38 -4.48
N THR A 444 -19.64 11.37 -5.34
CA THR A 444 -20.15 10.02 -5.11
C THR A 444 -19.33 9.34 -4.00
N MET A 445 -18.01 9.49 -4.00
CA MET A 445 -17.11 8.93 -2.97
C MET A 445 -17.51 9.24 -1.52
N ALA A 446 -18.08 10.42 -1.27
CA ALA A 446 -18.59 10.78 0.06
C ALA A 446 -19.82 9.95 0.50
N LYS A 447 -20.61 9.41 -0.43
CA LYS A 447 -21.87 8.69 -0.17
C LYS A 447 -21.68 7.21 0.11
N ARG A 448 -20.54 6.61 -0.31
CA ARG A 448 -20.25 5.18 -0.16
C ARG A 448 -21.38 4.27 -0.67
N ASP A 449 -22.01 4.67 -1.77
CA ASP A 449 -23.07 3.89 -2.41
C ASP A 449 -22.52 2.94 -3.50
N MET A 450 -23.39 2.13 -4.08
CA MET A 450 -22.99 1.16 -5.11
C MET A 450 -22.37 1.82 -6.34
N THR A 451 -22.92 2.97 -6.75
CA THR A 451 -22.41 3.76 -7.88
C THR A 451 -20.97 4.19 -7.64
N THR A 452 -20.66 4.61 -6.41
CA THR A 452 -19.30 4.93 -5.97
C THR A 452 -18.36 3.74 -6.13
N ILE A 453 -18.75 2.57 -5.60
CA ILE A 453 -17.92 1.37 -5.66
C ILE A 453 -17.69 0.93 -7.13
N THR A 454 -18.70 1.08 -7.99
CA THR A 454 -18.58 0.82 -9.42
C THR A 454 -17.56 1.77 -10.07
N HIS A 455 -17.69 3.08 -9.88
CA HIS A 455 -16.73 4.03 -10.44
C HIS A 455 -15.29 3.76 -9.97
N MET A 456 -15.13 3.44 -8.69
CA MET A 456 -13.85 3.06 -8.12
C MET A 456 -13.30 1.80 -8.77
N THR A 457 -14.14 0.79 -8.98
CA THR A 457 -13.76 -0.44 -9.69
C THR A 457 -13.30 -0.17 -11.11
N ASP A 458 -13.99 0.71 -11.83
CA ASP A 458 -13.68 1.07 -13.22
C ASP A 458 -12.37 1.86 -13.35
N MET A 459 -11.89 2.49 -12.28
CA MET A 459 -10.61 3.21 -12.27
C MET A 459 -9.41 2.30 -12.00
N VAL A 460 -9.60 1.09 -11.45
CA VAL A 460 -8.49 0.18 -11.11
C VAL A 460 -7.61 -0.16 -12.32
N PRO A 461 -8.16 -0.50 -13.51
CA PRO A 461 -7.35 -0.77 -14.71
C PRO A 461 -6.42 0.39 -15.11
N CYS A 462 -6.80 1.62 -14.78
CA CYS A 462 -5.99 2.80 -15.07
C CYS A 462 -4.76 2.95 -14.16
N LEU A 463 -4.72 2.22 -13.03
CA LEU A 463 -3.63 2.35 -12.05
C LEU A 463 -2.52 1.32 -12.25
N LEU A 464 -2.64 0.42 -13.24
CA LEU A 464 -1.76 -0.73 -13.34
C LEU A 464 -0.28 -0.34 -13.50
N GLY A 465 0.06 0.75 -14.19
CA GLY A 465 1.44 1.21 -14.30
C GLY A 465 2.10 1.48 -12.93
N PHE A 466 1.34 2.07 -12.00
CA PHE A 466 1.78 2.34 -10.63
C PHE A 466 1.86 1.07 -9.79
N TYR A 467 0.87 0.18 -9.89
CA TYR A 467 0.80 -1.06 -9.10
C TYR A 467 1.63 -2.23 -9.66
N ARG A 468 2.09 -2.17 -10.91
CA ARG A 468 2.82 -3.27 -11.56
C ARG A 468 4.09 -3.62 -10.77
N PRO A 469 4.27 -4.85 -10.29
CA PRO A 469 5.50 -5.26 -9.62
C PRO A 469 6.71 -5.33 -10.57
N ASP A 470 7.91 -5.10 -10.05
CA ASP A 470 9.16 -5.14 -10.82
C ASP A 470 9.70 -6.55 -11.09
N ASP A 471 9.13 -7.61 -10.53
CA ASP A 471 9.55 -8.97 -10.88
C ASP A 471 8.34 -9.76 -11.44
N GLU A 472 8.48 -10.15 -12.71
CA GLU A 472 7.47 -10.89 -13.51
C GLU A 472 7.24 -12.31 -12.98
N GLY A 473 8.20 -12.86 -12.25
CA GLY A 473 8.10 -14.17 -11.59
C GLY A 473 7.25 -14.14 -10.31
N LEU A 474 6.72 -12.98 -9.93
CA LEU A 474 5.95 -12.75 -8.70
C LEU A 474 4.49 -12.42 -9.01
N ASN A 475 3.81 -13.32 -9.71
CA ASN A 475 2.37 -13.29 -9.94
C ASN A 475 1.58 -12.77 -8.72
N THR A 476 1.26 -11.47 -8.72
CA THR A 476 0.49 -10.78 -7.68
C THR A 476 -0.83 -10.31 -8.30
N GLY A 477 -1.92 -10.53 -7.58
CA GLY A 477 -3.25 -10.12 -8.02
C GLY A 477 -3.83 -9.04 -7.13
N TYR A 478 -4.88 -8.38 -7.61
CA TYR A 478 -5.57 -7.32 -6.87
C TYR A 478 -6.26 -7.89 -5.61
N GLY A 479 -5.67 -7.63 -4.45
CA GLY A 479 -6.05 -8.10 -3.13
C GLY A 479 -6.42 -6.96 -2.17
N ILE A 480 -6.41 -7.26 -0.87
CA ILE A 480 -6.71 -6.27 0.19
C ILE A 480 -5.71 -5.12 0.16
N MET A 481 -4.41 -5.41 -0.04
CA MET A 481 -3.35 -4.40 0.02
C MET A 481 -3.39 -3.46 -1.18
N GLU A 482 -3.61 -4.01 -2.37
CA GLU A 482 -3.80 -3.24 -3.60
C GLU A 482 -5.04 -2.37 -3.50
N ALA A 483 -6.12 -2.90 -2.90
CA ALA A 483 -7.33 -2.12 -2.64
C ALA A 483 -7.08 -0.99 -1.62
N ILE A 484 -6.38 -1.22 -0.50
CA ILE A 484 -6.01 -0.15 0.44
C ILE A 484 -5.32 1.01 -0.29
N GLY A 485 -4.30 0.69 -1.07
CA GLY A 485 -3.56 1.70 -1.85
C GLY A 485 -4.44 2.42 -2.84
N PHE A 486 -5.23 1.65 -3.59
CA PHE A 486 -6.09 2.19 -4.63
C PHE A 486 -7.12 3.17 -4.03
N LEU A 487 -7.80 2.75 -2.97
CA LEU A 487 -8.81 3.56 -2.29
C LEU A 487 -8.19 4.82 -1.70
N HIS A 488 -7.01 4.68 -1.07
CA HIS A 488 -6.23 5.82 -0.57
C HIS A 488 -5.93 6.82 -1.69
N PHE A 489 -5.40 6.32 -2.80
CA PHE A 489 -5.02 7.13 -3.96
C PHE A 489 -6.23 7.90 -4.51
N VAL A 490 -7.34 7.22 -4.77
CA VAL A 490 -8.53 7.85 -5.37
C VAL A 490 -9.24 8.80 -4.39
N MET A 491 -9.11 8.60 -3.08
CA MET A 491 -9.69 9.51 -2.07
C MET A 491 -8.92 10.83 -1.93
N GLU A 492 -7.61 10.83 -2.14
CA GLU A 492 -6.77 11.99 -1.83
C GLU A 492 -6.27 12.72 -3.08
N ILE A 493 -6.31 12.09 -4.25
CA ILE A 493 -5.79 12.66 -5.49
C ILE A 493 -6.98 13.18 -6.30
N PRO A 494 -7.01 14.49 -6.61
CA PRO A 494 -8.07 15.04 -7.43
C PRO A 494 -8.16 14.26 -8.74
N ALA A 495 -9.37 13.84 -9.13
CA ALA A 495 -9.51 12.93 -10.27
C ALA A 495 -8.96 13.50 -11.60
N HIS A 496 -8.94 14.83 -11.79
CA HIS A 496 -8.28 15.46 -12.94
C HIS A 496 -6.75 15.29 -12.96
N LYS A 497 -6.13 15.01 -11.81
CA LYS A 497 -4.69 14.72 -11.70
C LYS A 497 -4.38 13.25 -11.89
N VAL A 498 -5.34 12.35 -11.74
CA VAL A 498 -5.13 10.89 -11.87
C VAL A 498 -4.42 10.57 -13.19
N TRP A 499 -4.80 11.22 -14.30
CA TRP A 499 -4.12 11.08 -15.59
C TRP A 499 -2.62 11.45 -15.54
N ASN A 500 -2.27 12.62 -15.00
CA ASN A 500 -0.88 13.08 -14.89
C ASN A 500 -0.02 12.12 -14.04
N PHE A 501 -0.65 11.42 -13.10
CA PHE A 501 0.04 10.53 -12.19
C PHE A 501 0.12 9.09 -12.68
N LEU A 502 -0.82 8.64 -13.50
CA LEU A 502 -1.06 7.21 -13.72
C LEU A 502 -1.28 6.85 -15.19
N GLY A 503 -1.34 7.85 -16.06
CA GLY A 503 -1.44 7.63 -17.48
C GLY A 503 -0.30 6.75 -17.98
N PRO A 504 -0.50 6.04 -19.11
CA PRO A 504 0.50 5.13 -19.68
C PRO A 504 1.82 5.84 -20.07
N HIS A 505 1.79 7.17 -20.19
CA HIS A 505 2.98 8.00 -20.42
C HIS A 505 3.88 8.14 -19.19
N VAL A 506 3.41 7.74 -18.00
CA VAL A 506 4.15 7.89 -16.76
C VAL A 506 5.10 6.72 -16.55
N GLU A 507 6.39 7.04 -16.54
CA GLU A 507 7.49 6.07 -16.50
C GLU A 507 7.75 5.45 -15.12
N TRP A 508 6.71 4.98 -14.42
CA TRP A 508 6.84 4.37 -13.09
C TRP A 508 7.74 3.14 -13.05
N ASN A 509 7.91 2.44 -14.17
CA ASN A 509 8.68 1.20 -14.23
C ASN A 509 10.03 1.38 -14.92
N TRP A 510 10.50 2.61 -15.08
CA TRP A 510 11.79 2.88 -15.71
C TRP A 510 12.88 3.05 -14.66
N VAL A 511 13.94 2.25 -14.77
CA VAL A 511 15.11 2.26 -13.89
C VAL A 511 16.32 2.60 -14.75
N HIS A 512 16.98 3.72 -14.45
CA HIS A 512 18.14 4.22 -15.20
C HIS A 512 17.89 4.36 -16.73
N GLY A 513 16.70 4.82 -17.11
CA GLY A 513 16.33 5.01 -18.51
C GLY A 513 15.99 3.72 -19.27
N VAL A 514 15.83 2.59 -18.56
CA VAL A 514 15.38 1.32 -19.13
C VAL A 514 14.04 0.95 -18.52
N GLU A 515 13.03 0.69 -19.37
CA GLU A 515 11.75 0.14 -18.95
C GLU A 515 11.93 -1.28 -18.40
N VAL A 516 11.55 -1.49 -17.14
CA VAL A 516 11.56 -2.79 -16.47
C VAL A 516 10.21 -3.48 -16.74
N ASN A 517 10.25 -4.75 -17.14
CA ASN A 517 9.07 -5.60 -17.39
C ASN A 517 8.09 -5.08 -18.44
N LYS A 518 8.61 -4.62 -19.57
CA LYS A 518 7.76 -4.42 -20.75
C LYS A 518 7.29 -5.79 -21.23
N PRO A 519 5.97 -6.07 -21.28
CA PRO A 519 5.48 -7.29 -21.92
C PRO A 519 6.01 -7.34 -23.37
N ASN A 520 6.65 -8.45 -23.74
CA ASN A 520 7.10 -8.67 -25.13
C ASN A 520 5.92 -8.85 -26.09
#